data_AF-A0A0C4DVF7-F1
#
_entry.id   AF-A0A0C4DVF7-F1
#
_cell.length_a   1.000
_cell.length_b   1.000
_cell.length_c   1.000
_cell.angle_alpha   90.00
_cell.angle_beta   90.00
_cell.angle_gamma   90.00
#
_symmetry.space_group_name_H-M   'P 1'
#
loop_
_entity.id
_entity.type
_entity.pdbx_description
1 polymer ?
#
loop_
_entity_poly.entity_id
_entity_poly.type
_entity_poly.pdbx_seq_one_letter_code
_entity_poly.pdbx_strand_id
1 'polypeptide(L)'
;MATRKVRYKKLNVKTLLPVVLFSEIDQNEYESLKNEQISTGVESAEENEYHLQAVLQTSGTAADKEIPVPPPQESKINYNELYPVKFNEPTNFIRFSQTVEECIGCQYDMTEDDEVFLQKYNQDRAAQAQLSEDDFERIMEVYEDAASTQAPYAPVDHGVIPYDQMVPGLNELDSPKLMTHAKAIYEYWRQQRLAKKGPLHASLKFETHQETDEGDPFVCFRRREVRQTRKTRARDVQSADKLKRLRRELEEGRELVQQAHQRELMKRDMLHVDRAVFEQRAKLRALKVHLGIKTDDEDLYNAKARAMLAAGFVA
;
A
#
# COMPACT_ATOMS: atom_id res chain seq x y z
N MET A 1 66.36 14.79 23.85
CA MET A 1 65.56 14.93 25.09
C MET A 1 64.69 13.69 25.23
N ALA A 2 64.76 13.00 26.37
CA ALA A 2 64.07 11.73 26.58
C ALA A 2 62.55 11.94 26.72
N THR A 3 61.76 11.24 25.92
CA THR A 3 60.29 11.23 26.02
C THR A 3 59.88 10.50 27.29
N ARG A 4 59.26 11.25 28.22
CA ARG A 4 58.83 10.75 29.52
C ARG A 4 57.62 9.82 29.30
N LYS A 5 57.84 8.51 29.31
CA LYS A 5 56.76 7.51 29.29
C LYS A 5 55.90 7.69 30.55
N VAL A 6 54.70 8.23 30.39
CA VAL A 6 53.72 8.38 31.48
C VAL A 6 53.26 6.98 31.86
N ARG A 7 53.47 6.59 33.12
CA ARG A 7 53.09 5.27 33.61
C ARG A 7 51.59 5.30 33.90
N TYR A 8 50.78 4.56 33.15
CA TYR A 8 49.34 4.46 33.36
C TYR A 8 49.04 4.01 34.80
N LYS A 9 48.30 4.83 35.56
CA LYS A 9 47.81 4.45 36.89
C LYS A 9 46.57 3.59 36.70
N LYS A 10 46.53 2.44 37.38
CA LYS A 10 45.36 1.55 37.39
C LYS A 10 44.15 2.33 37.92
N LEU A 11 43.08 2.40 37.14
CA LEU A 11 41.84 3.10 37.51
C LEU A 11 41.29 2.56 38.82
N ASN A 12 40.92 3.46 39.73
CA ASN A 12 40.33 3.09 41.02
C ASN A 12 38.82 2.92 40.84
N VAL A 13 38.30 1.77 41.26
CA VAL A 13 36.89 1.35 41.11
C VAL A 13 35.91 2.29 41.83
N LYS A 14 36.39 3.10 42.79
CA LYS A 14 35.57 4.06 43.54
C LYS A 14 35.52 5.47 42.92
N THR A 15 36.31 5.73 41.87
CA THR A 15 36.31 7.03 41.19
C THR A 15 35.21 7.05 40.15
N LEU A 16 34.17 7.86 40.38
CA LEU A 16 33.13 8.11 39.39
C LEU A 16 33.72 8.96 38.26
N LEU A 17 33.62 8.47 37.03
CA LEU A 17 33.99 9.22 35.84
C LEU A 17 32.75 9.87 35.24
N PRO A 18 32.83 11.11 34.73
CA PRO A 18 31.73 11.74 34.04
C PRO A 18 31.43 10.98 32.73
N VAL A 19 30.16 10.63 32.53
CA VAL A 19 29.67 10.13 31.25
C VAL A 19 29.32 11.35 30.41
N VAL A 20 30.02 11.52 29.28
CA VAL A 20 29.81 12.63 28.34
C VAL A 20 29.22 12.08 27.05
N LEU A 21 28.34 12.86 26.43
CA LEU A 21 27.81 12.55 25.10
C LEU A 21 28.88 12.78 24.04
N PHE A 22 28.78 12.09 22.90
CA PHE A 22 29.74 12.25 21.79
C PHE A 22 29.84 13.72 21.32
N SER A 23 28.75 14.48 21.40
CA SER A 23 28.68 15.91 21.09
C SER A 23 29.44 16.82 22.06
N GLU A 24 29.85 16.31 23.22
CA GLU A 24 30.50 17.05 24.30
C GLU A 24 32.02 16.82 24.36
N ILE A 25 32.56 15.95 23.49
CA ILE A 25 33.98 15.61 23.41
C ILE A 25 34.65 16.47 22.33
N ASP A 26 35.75 17.14 22.67
CA ASP A 26 36.59 17.83 21.68
C ASP A 26 37.25 16.81 20.74
N GLN A 27 37.01 16.96 19.44
CA GLN A 27 37.47 16.05 18.40
C GLN A 27 39.01 15.89 18.38
N ASN A 28 39.75 16.95 18.73
CA ASN A 28 41.21 16.88 18.82
C ASN A 28 41.70 16.03 20.01
N GLU A 29 40.98 16.04 21.12
CA GLU A 29 41.30 15.24 22.31
C GLU A 29 41.01 13.76 22.07
N TYR A 30 39.91 13.45 21.36
CA TYR A 30 39.54 12.10 20.97
C TYR A 30 40.53 11.47 19.96
N GLU A 31 40.96 12.22 18.94
CA GLU A 31 41.93 11.76 17.94
C GLU A 31 43.31 11.48 18.54
N SER A 32 43.71 12.26 19.55
CA SER A 32 44.98 12.07 20.27
C SER A 32 45.04 10.73 21.03
N LEU A 33 43.88 10.22 21.48
CA LEU A 33 43.75 8.95 22.21
C LEU A 33 43.66 7.73 21.29
N LYS A 34 43.31 7.91 20.00
CA LYS A 34 43.12 6.83 19.01
C LYS A 34 44.40 6.36 18.33
N ASN A 35 45.49 7.13 18.39
CA ASN A 35 46.72 6.91 17.61
C ASN A 35 47.69 5.83 18.15
N GLU A 36 47.30 5.01 19.13
CA GLU A 36 48.13 3.87 19.57
C GLU A 36 47.91 2.65 18.65
N GLN A 37 48.89 2.38 17.78
CA GLN A 37 48.90 1.28 16.80
C GLN A 37 48.85 -0.10 17.47
N ILE A 38 47.76 -0.85 17.23
CA ILE A 38 47.61 -2.25 17.63
C ILE A 38 47.97 -3.12 16.42
N SER A 39 48.96 -4.02 16.54
CA SER A 39 49.32 -4.92 15.44
C SER A 39 48.26 -6.02 15.29
N THR A 40 47.53 -6.00 14.19
CA THR A 40 46.54 -7.01 13.83
C THR A 40 47.25 -8.18 13.14
N GLY A 41 47.27 -9.35 13.78
CA GLY A 41 47.98 -10.55 13.27
C GLY A 41 47.31 -11.22 12.08
N VAL A 42 47.07 -10.49 10.99
CA VAL A 42 46.45 -10.95 9.73
C VAL A 42 47.47 -10.77 8.58
N GLU A 43 47.40 -11.57 7.51
CA GLU A 43 48.31 -11.44 6.37
C GLU A 43 48.11 -10.10 5.62
N SER A 44 49.19 -9.43 5.22
CA SER A 44 49.16 -8.06 4.65
C SER A 44 48.31 -7.84 3.40
N ALA A 45 47.87 -8.91 2.72
CA ALA A 45 46.95 -8.80 1.59
C ALA A 45 45.49 -8.55 2.02
N GLU A 46 45.10 -9.02 3.21
CA GLU A 46 43.73 -8.88 3.74
C GLU A 46 43.56 -7.61 4.59
N GLU A 47 44.66 -7.00 5.06
CA GLU A 47 44.65 -5.78 5.88
C GLU A 47 44.05 -4.54 5.17
N ASN A 48 43.90 -4.57 3.84
CA ASN A 48 43.35 -3.47 3.05
C ASN A 48 41.85 -3.62 2.72
N GLU A 49 41.20 -4.72 3.13
CA GLU A 49 39.78 -4.93 2.86
C GLU A 49 38.93 -3.93 3.68
N TYR A 50 38.08 -3.15 3.00
CA TYR A 50 37.29 -2.08 3.62
C TYR A 50 36.42 -2.57 4.80
N HIS A 51 35.78 -3.74 4.64
CA HIS A 51 34.97 -4.32 5.70
C HIS A 51 35.81 -4.85 6.86
N LEU A 52 36.99 -5.43 6.58
CA LEU A 52 37.91 -5.87 7.64
C LEU A 52 38.48 -4.68 8.41
N GLN A 53 38.84 -3.59 7.72
CA GLN A 53 39.27 -2.34 8.36
C GLN A 53 38.14 -1.69 9.15
N ALA A 54 36.92 -1.64 8.62
CA ALA A 54 35.76 -1.10 9.32
C ALA A 54 35.46 -1.92 10.58
N VAL A 55 35.54 -3.25 10.49
CA VAL A 55 35.37 -4.17 11.63
C VAL A 55 36.51 -4.04 12.63
N LEU A 56 37.78 -3.96 12.22
CA LEU A 56 38.92 -3.82 13.13
C LEU A 56 38.94 -2.46 13.84
N GLN A 57 38.59 -1.38 13.13
CA GLN A 57 38.44 -0.05 13.73
C GLN A 57 37.25 0.02 14.71
N THR A 58 36.23 -0.81 14.54
CA THR A 58 35.09 -0.91 15.47
C THR A 58 35.28 -1.96 16.57
N SER A 59 36.13 -2.97 16.35
CA SER A 59 36.31 -4.11 17.27
C SER A 59 37.37 -3.89 18.35
N GLY A 60 38.08 -2.75 18.33
CA GLY A 60 39.13 -2.43 19.32
C GLY A 60 38.64 -1.75 20.60
N THR A 61 37.39 -1.30 20.68
CA THR A 61 36.86 -0.53 21.82
C THR A 61 35.62 -1.18 22.44
N ALA A 62 35.69 -2.44 22.83
CA ALA A 62 34.66 -3.08 23.64
C ALA A 62 35.04 -3.02 25.13
N ALA A 63 34.94 -1.83 25.73
CA ALA A 63 34.75 -1.71 27.17
C ALA A 63 33.26 -1.64 27.55
N ASP A 64 32.35 -1.37 26.61
CA ASP A 64 30.92 -1.52 26.82
C ASP A 64 30.26 -2.11 25.58
N LYS A 65 29.61 -3.27 25.77
CA LYS A 65 28.69 -3.88 24.80
C LYS A 65 27.34 -3.16 24.86
N GLU A 66 27.33 -1.84 24.83
CA GLU A 66 26.08 -1.08 24.91
C GLU A 66 25.52 -0.92 23.50
N ILE A 67 24.31 -1.45 23.29
CA ILE A 67 23.62 -1.34 22.00
C ILE A 67 23.18 0.12 21.88
N PRO A 68 23.65 0.89 20.88
CA PRO A 68 23.26 2.28 20.74
C PRO A 68 21.75 2.35 20.51
N VAL A 69 21.05 3.07 21.39
CA VAL A 69 19.62 3.36 21.25
C VAL A 69 19.49 4.71 20.57
N PRO A 70 18.94 4.79 19.34
CA PRO A 70 18.71 6.08 18.69
C PRO A 70 17.72 6.90 19.54
N PRO A 71 17.99 8.21 19.73
CA PRO A 71 17.10 9.06 20.52
C PRO A 71 15.72 9.19 19.84
N PRO A 72 14.63 9.30 20.62
CA PRO A 72 13.31 9.55 20.05
C PRO A 72 13.29 10.90 19.32
N GLN A 73 12.75 10.92 18.11
CA GLN A 73 12.60 12.13 17.30
C GLN A 73 11.13 12.55 17.27
N GLU A 74 10.85 13.81 17.58
CA GLU A 74 9.52 14.38 17.43
C GLU A 74 9.20 14.59 15.95
N SER A 75 8.00 14.17 15.56
CA SER A 75 7.47 14.39 14.22
C SER A 75 6.68 15.69 14.17
N LYS A 76 6.84 16.44 13.08
CA LYS A 76 6.07 17.67 12.80
C LYS A 76 4.74 17.39 12.10
N ILE A 77 4.45 16.13 11.79
CA ILE A 77 3.30 15.71 10.99
C ILE A 77 2.07 15.58 11.89
N ASN A 78 0.94 16.10 11.41
CA ASN A 78 -0.34 15.93 12.08
C ASN A 78 -0.95 14.54 11.79
N TYR A 79 -0.54 13.52 12.57
CA TYR A 79 -1.02 12.15 12.36
C TYR A 79 -2.53 11.97 12.48
N ASN A 80 -3.21 12.78 13.29
CA ASN A 80 -4.65 12.66 13.48
C ASN A 80 -5.46 13.00 12.22
N GLU A 81 -4.92 13.88 11.38
CA GLU A 81 -5.52 14.26 10.09
C GLU A 81 -5.29 13.18 9.03
N LEU A 82 -4.09 12.59 9.00
CA LEU A 82 -3.72 11.56 8.03
C LEU A 82 -4.28 10.16 8.37
N TYR A 83 -4.42 9.83 9.66
CA TYR A 83 -4.81 8.50 10.12
C TYR A 83 -6.07 8.54 11.00
N PRO A 84 -7.26 8.81 10.43
CA PRO A 84 -8.50 8.76 11.18
C PRO A 84 -8.80 7.33 11.64
N VAL A 85 -9.09 7.14 12.94
CA VAL A 85 -9.35 5.83 13.53
C VAL A 85 -10.75 5.34 13.14
N LYS A 86 -10.84 4.49 12.11
CA LYS A 86 -12.08 3.86 11.62
C LYS A 86 -12.10 2.34 11.82
N PHE A 87 -11.47 1.83 12.88
CA PHE A 87 -11.41 0.39 13.16
C PHE A 87 -12.33 0.00 14.31
N ASN A 88 -13.22 -0.96 14.08
CA ASN A 88 -14.06 -1.58 15.10
C ASN A 88 -13.55 -2.99 15.37
N GLU A 89 -13.10 -3.24 16.59
CA GLU A 89 -12.53 -4.54 16.96
C GLU A 89 -13.60 -5.65 16.91
N PRO A 90 -13.39 -6.71 16.10
CA PRO A 90 -14.30 -7.84 16.06
C PRO A 90 -14.15 -8.71 17.32
N THR A 91 -15.22 -9.42 17.68
CA THR A 91 -15.19 -10.37 18.82
C THR A 91 -14.28 -11.58 18.60
N ASN A 92 -14.00 -11.93 17.35
CA ASN A 92 -13.13 -13.04 16.95
C ASN A 92 -11.87 -12.51 16.28
N PHE A 93 -10.82 -13.34 16.23
CA PHE A 93 -9.59 -12.99 15.51
C PHE A 93 -9.85 -12.69 14.02
N ILE A 94 -9.10 -11.71 13.51
CA ILE A 94 -9.14 -11.28 12.12
C ILE A 94 -8.67 -12.43 11.22
N ARG A 95 -9.46 -12.74 10.20
CA ARG A 95 -9.09 -13.65 9.10
C ARG A 95 -9.00 -12.81 7.84
N PHE A 96 -7.79 -12.63 7.33
CA PHE A 96 -7.52 -11.71 6.23
C PHE A 96 -6.48 -12.30 5.30
N SER A 97 -6.70 -12.14 3.99
CA SER A 97 -5.82 -12.66 2.94
C SER A 97 -5.75 -11.75 1.72
N GLN A 98 -6.34 -10.55 1.79
CA GLN A 98 -6.25 -9.61 0.68
C GLN A 98 -4.84 -9.04 0.61
N THR A 99 -4.36 -8.74 -0.59
CA THR A 99 -3.06 -8.07 -0.77
C THR A 99 -3.20 -6.56 -0.55
N VAL A 100 -2.08 -5.84 -0.49
CA VAL A 100 -2.09 -4.38 -0.29
C VAL A 100 -2.80 -3.69 -1.47
N GLU A 101 -2.55 -4.18 -2.69
CA GLU A 101 -3.10 -3.67 -3.94
C GLU A 101 -4.64 -3.77 -3.96
N GLU A 102 -5.19 -4.85 -3.41
CA GLU A 102 -6.64 -5.06 -3.28
C GLU A 102 -7.30 -4.13 -2.23
N CYS A 103 -6.51 -3.52 -1.35
CA CYS A 103 -7.01 -2.64 -0.28
C CYS A 103 -6.93 -1.15 -0.63
N ILE A 104 -6.03 -0.75 -1.52
CA ILE A 104 -5.81 0.67 -1.87
C ILE A 104 -6.66 1.14 -3.05
N GLY A 105 -7.11 0.22 -3.92
CA GLY A 105 -7.91 0.57 -5.09
C GLY A 105 -7.03 1.05 -6.25
N CYS A 106 -6.96 2.37 -6.46
CA CYS A 106 -6.11 2.96 -7.50
C CYS A 106 -4.64 2.91 -7.08
N GLN A 107 -3.76 2.55 -8.00
CA GLN A 107 -2.32 2.43 -7.76
C GLN A 107 -1.55 3.72 -8.03
N TYR A 108 -2.17 4.70 -8.69
CA TYR A 108 -1.55 5.98 -9.00
C TYR A 108 -1.93 7.01 -7.93
N ASP A 109 -0.94 7.52 -7.21
CA ASP A 109 -1.12 8.66 -6.30
C ASP A 109 -0.66 9.95 -6.98
N MET A 110 -1.47 11.02 -6.88
CA MET A 110 -1.09 12.34 -7.40
C MET A 110 0.21 12.87 -6.78
N THR A 111 1.07 13.42 -7.63
CA THR A 111 2.26 14.19 -7.21
C THR A 111 1.91 15.67 -6.99
N GLU A 112 2.82 16.44 -6.38
CA GLU A 112 2.64 17.88 -6.19
C GLU A 112 2.49 18.63 -7.53
N ASP A 113 3.18 18.18 -8.57
CA ASP A 113 3.05 18.74 -9.93
C ASP A 113 1.67 18.42 -10.53
N ASP A 114 1.14 17.22 -10.26
CA ASP A 114 -0.20 16.81 -10.68
C ASP A 114 -1.28 17.65 -9.99
N GLU A 115 -1.09 17.95 -8.70
CA GLU A 115 -2.01 18.81 -7.94
C GLU A 115 -2.06 20.22 -8.55
N VAL A 116 -0.91 20.82 -8.82
CA VAL A 116 -0.83 22.15 -9.46
C VAL A 116 -1.47 22.14 -10.85
N PHE A 117 -1.24 21.08 -11.63
CA PHE A 117 -1.88 20.92 -12.94
C PHE A 117 -3.40 20.81 -12.83
N LEU A 118 -3.91 19.94 -11.95
CA LEU A 118 -5.34 19.68 -11.79
C LEU A 118 -6.07 20.93 -11.30
N GLN A 119 -5.50 21.65 -10.34
CA GLN A 119 -6.03 22.93 -9.88
C GLN A 119 -6.16 23.93 -11.03
N LYS A 120 -5.11 24.09 -11.85
CA LYS A 120 -5.15 24.98 -13.02
C LYS A 120 -6.15 24.51 -14.08
N TYR A 121 -6.23 23.21 -14.33
CA TYR A 121 -7.14 22.62 -15.30
C TYR A 121 -8.62 22.81 -14.91
N ASN A 122 -8.91 22.81 -13.62
CA ASN A 122 -10.27 22.97 -13.07
C ASN A 122 -10.69 24.43 -12.83
N GLN A 123 -9.75 25.39 -12.83
CA GLN A 123 -10.04 26.82 -12.58
C GLN A 123 -11.08 27.40 -13.56
N ASP A 124 -10.99 27.05 -14.83
CA ASP A 124 -11.86 27.61 -15.88
C ASP A 124 -13.16 26.82 -16.08
N ARG A 125 -13.43 25.80 -15.25
CA ARG A 125 -14.55 24.87 -15.41
C ARG A 125 -15.63 25.12 -14.36
N ALA A 126 -16.89 24.95 -14.77
CA ALA A 126 -18.00 24.92 -13.83
C ALA A 126 -17.85 23.75 -12.86
N ALA A 127 -18.29 23.91 -11.61
CA ALA A 127 -18.10 22.91 -10.54
C ALA A 127 -18.56 21.48 -10.91
N GLN A 128 -19.61 21.33 -11.72
CA GLN A 128 -20.12 20.03 -12.16
C GLN A 128 -19.31 19.38 -13.29
N ALA A 129 -18.45 20.15 -13.95
CA ALA A 129 -17.58 19.74 -15.04
C ALA A 129 -16.09 19.72 -14.63
N GLN A 130 -15.80 19.91 -13.34
CA GLN A 130 -14.48 19.73 -12.77
C GLN A 130 -14.18 18.24 -12.62
N LEU A 131 -12.90 17.91 -12.78
CA LEU A 131 -12.38 16.56 -12.58
C LEU A 131 -11.93 16.41 -11.12
N SER A 132 -12.39 15.38 -10.41
CA SER A 132 -11.90 15.09 -9.05
C SER A 132 -10.51 14.46 -9.08
N GLU A 133 -9.83 14.49 -7.94
CA GLU A 133 -8.53 13.83 -7.73
C GLU A 133 -8.62 12.33 -8.04
N ASP A 134 -9.57 11.60 -7.42
CA ASP A 134 -9.79 10.18 -7.70
C ASP A 134 -10.00 9.85 -9.20
N ASP A 135 -10.72 10.73 -9.92
CA ASP A 135 -11.03 10.52 -11.33
C ASP A 135 -9.81 10.81 -12.22
N PHE A 136 -8.96 11.76 -11.81
CA PHE A 136 -7.67 12.03 -12.44
C PHE A 136 -6.72 10.84 -12.25
N GLU A 137 -6.60 10.33 -11.02
CA GLU A 137 -5.74 9.19 -10.66
C GLU A 137 -6.11 7.94 -11.46
N ARG A 138 -7.41 7.63 -11.57
CA ARG A 138 -7.89 6.49 -12.38
C ARG A 138 -7.51 6.60 -13.86
N ILE A 139 -7.50 7.82 -14.41
CA ILE A 139 -7.07 8.04 -15.81
C ILE A 139 -5.55 7.86 -15.91
N MET A 140 -4.79 8.41 -14.97
CA MET A 140 -3.32 8.29 -14.94
C MET A 140 -2.86 6.84 -14.75
N GLU A 141 -3.55 6.06 -13.91
CA GLU A 141 -3.31 4.64 -13.71
C GLU A 141 -3.43 3.86 -15.03
N VAL A 142 -4.49 4.10 -15.81
CA VAL A 142 -4.65 3.48 -17.13
C VAL A 142 -3.48 3.82 -18.05
N TYR A 143 -2.98 5.05 -18.02
CA TYR A 143 -1.86 5.47 -18.86
C TYR A 143 -0.53 4.85 -18.41
N GLU A 144 -0.26 4.80 -17.11
CA GLU A 144 0.95 4.16 -16.58
C GLU A 144 0.95 2.64 -16.79
N ASP A 145 -0.19 1.96 -16.59
CA ASP A 145 -0.32 0.51 -16.81
C ASP A 145 -0.15 0.15 -18.29
N ALA A 146 -0.82 0.88 -19.19
CA ALA A 146 -0.66 0.68 -20.62
C ALA A 146 0.77 0.99 -21.10
N ALA A 147 1.41 2.02 -20.56
CA ALA A 147 2.82 2.33 -20.82
C ALA A 147 3.77 1.24 -20.36
N SER A 148 3.56 0.72 -19.14
CA SER A 148 4.34 -0.39 -18.60
C SER A 148 4.20 -1.66 -19.45
N THR A 149 2.98 -1.98 -19.86
CA THR A 149 2.66 -3.22 -20.58
C THR A 149 3.11 -3.20 -22.04
N GLN A 150 2.83 -2.11 -22.77
CA GLN A 150 3.04 -2.07 -24.22
C GLN A 150 4.39 -1.44 -24.61
N ALA A 151 5.01 -0.64 -23.75
CA ALA A 151 6.33 -0.02 -23.99
C ALA A 151 7.34 -0.36 -22.86
N PRO A 152 7.64 -1.65 -22.62
CA PRO A 152 8.52 -2.07 -21.52
C PRO A 152 9.96 -1.56 -21.65
N TYR A 153 10.39 -1.20 -22.87
CA TYR A 153 11.73 -0.66 -23.15
C TYR A 153 11.77 0.88 -23.24
N ALA A 154 10.67 1.57 -22.89
CA ALA A 154 10.58 3.02 -22.85
C ALA A 154 11.72 3.74 -22.11
N PRO A 155 12.31 3.19 -21.02
CA PRO A 155 13.47 3.81 -20.38
C PRO A 155 14.71 3.93 -21.29
N VAL A 156 14.82 3.09 -22.32
CA VAL A 156 15.97 3.05 -23.25
C VAL A 156 15.71 3.87 -24.51
N ASP A 157 14.55 3.69 -25.13
CA ASP A 157 14.21 4.32 -26.43
C ASP A 157 13.41 5.62 -26.30
N HIS A 158 12.95 5.95 -25.07
CA HIS A 158 12.10 7.08 -24.76
C HIS A 158 10.79 7.10 -25.56
N GLY A 159 10.32 5.91 -25.97
CA GLY A 159 9.06 5.73 -26.67
C GLY A 159 7.86 6.10 -25.80
N VAL A 160 6.94 6.89 -26.37
CA VAL A 160 5.65 7.19 -25.74
C VAL A 160 4.52 6.61 -26.59
N ILE A 161 3.64 5.87 -25.93
CA ILE A 161 2.48 5.23 -26.53
C ILE A 161 1.48 6.30 -26.99
N PRO A 162 0.95 6.22 -28.24
CA PRO A 162 -0.09 7.12 -28.72
C PRO A 162 -1.42 6.98 -27.96
N TYR A 163 -2.18 8.07 -27.85
CA TYR A 163 -3.48 8.11 -27.17
C TYR A 163 -4.46 7.02 -27.61
N ASP A 164 -4.50 6.70 -28.91
CA ASP A 164 -5.43 5.70 -29.46
C ASP A 164 -5.21 4.30 -28.86
N GLN A 165 -4.00 3.98 -28.42
CA GLN A 165 -3.68 2.71 -27.76
C GLN A 165 -4.07 2.69 -26.27
N MET A 166 -4.36 3.86 -25.68
CA MET A 166 -4.84 4.00 -24.30
C MET A 166 -6.37 3.94 -24.19
N VAL A 167 -7.08 4.24 -25.29
CA VAL A 167 -8.56 4.26 -25.32
C VAL A 167 -9.22 2.97 -24.83
N PRO A 168 -8.70 1.75 -25.12
CA PRO A 168 -9.30 0.53 -24.60
C PRO A 168 -9.38 0.50 -23.07
N GLY A 169 -8.28 0.83 -22.37
CA GLY A 169 -8.26 0.86 -20.90
C GLY A 169 -9.16 1.95 -20.32
N LEU A 170 -9.28 3.09 -21.01
CA LEU A 170 -10.21 4.15 -20.58
C LEU A 170 -11.68 3.72 -20.71
N ASN A 171 -12.02 2.92 -21.72
CA ASN A 171 -13.37 2.39 -21.88
C ASN A 171 -13.73 1.36 -20.79
N GLU A 172 -12.74 0.65 -20.23
CA GLU A 172 -12.95 -0.28 -19.12
C GLU A 172 -13.34 0.43 -17.81
N LEU A 173 -13.02 1.72 -17.66
CA LEU A 173 -13.47 2.52 -16.52
C LEU A 173 -14.98 2.81 -16.53
N ASP A 174 -15.68 2.55 -17.65
CA ASP A 174 -17.12 2.71 -17.86
C ASP A 174 -17.69 4.07 -17.38
N SER A 175 -16.93 5.15 -17.58
CA SER A 175 -17.33 6.51 -17.19
C SER A 175 -17.26 7.48 -18.37
N PRO A 176 -18.39 7.82 -19.00
CA PRO A 176 -18.44 8.77 -20.12
C PRO A 176 -17.89 10.16 -19.77
N LYS A 177 -17.98 10.56 -18.49
CA LYS A 177 -17.45 11.84 -18.01
C LYS A 177 -15.93 11.88 -18.11
N LEU A 178 -15.24 10.82 -17.72
CA LEU A 178 -13.78 10.71 -17.78
C LEU A 178 -13.25 10.87 -19.21
N MET A 179 -13.97 10.32 -20.18
CA MET A 179 -13.60 10.41 -21.60
C MET A 179 -13.52 11.85 -22.11
N THR A 180 -14.28 12.79 -21.52
CA THR A 180 -14.22 14.21 -21.91
C THR A 180 -12.92 14.89 -21.46
N HIS A 181 -12.26 14.34 -20.45
CA HIS A 181 -11.01 14.87 -19.87
C HIS A 181 -9.78 14.11 -20.36
N ALA A 182 -9.92 12.83 -20.66
CA ALA A 182 -8.86 11.89 -21.00
C ALA A 182 -7.82 12.46 -21.99
N LYS A 183 -8.24 13.02 -23.12
CA LYS A 183 -7.28 13.55 -24.12
C LYS A 183 -6.39 14.68 -23.58
N ALA A 184 -6.93 15.55 -22.73
CA ALA A 184 -6.16 16.65 -22.15
C ALA A 184 -5.17 16.14 -21.09
N ILE A 185 -5.59 15.17 -20.26
CA ILE A 185 -4.75 14.54 -19.25
C ILE A 185 -3.64 13.74 -19.92
N TYR A 186 -3.94 13.02 -21.00
CA TYR A 186 -2.92 12.31 -21.77
C TYR A 186 -1.81 13.23 -22.26
N GLU A 187 -2.14 14.43 -22.74
CA GLU A 187 -1.10 15.36 -23.21
C GLU A 187 -0.21 15.84 -22.06
N TYR A 188 -0.79 16.07 -20.87
CA TYR A 188 -0.04 16.36 -19.66
C TYR A 188 0.84 15.17 -19.23
N TRP A 189 0.27 13.98 -19.09
CA TRP A 189 0.97 12.74 -18.75
C TRP A 189 2.14 12.47 -19.70
N ARG A 190 1.90 12.62 -21.01
CA ARG A 190 2.91 12.45 -22.06
C ARG A 190 4.07 13.42 -21.88
N GLN A 191 3.81 14.68 -21.58
CA GLN A 191 4.86 15.67 -21.32
C GLN A 191 5.70 15.28 -20.10
N GLN A 192 5.05 14.83 -19.02
CA GLN A 192 5.75 14.38 -17.82
C GLN A 192 6.62 13.15 -18.08
N ARG A 193 6.11 12.15 -18.81
CA ARG A 193 6.87 10.97 -19.23
C ARG A 193 8.09 11.32 -20.09
N LEU A 194 7.95 12.26 -21.03
CA LEU A 194 9.06 12.73 -21.85
C LEU A 194 10.12 13.49 -21.04
N ALA A 195 9.69 14.31 -20.07
CA ALA A 195 10.59 15.05 -19.19
C ALA A 195 11.37 14.09 -18.27
N LYS A 196 10.67 13.13 -17.65
CA LYS A 196 11.26 12.17 -16.72
C LYS A 196 12.02 11.03 -17.41
N LYS A 197 11.71 10.74 -18.68
CA LYS A 197 12.28 9.63 -19.48
C LYS A 197 12.08 8.25 -18.85
N GLY A 198 10.92 8.04 -18.23
CA GLY A 198 10.60 6.80 -17.53
C GLY A 198 9.25 6.87 -16.82
N PRO A 199 8.93 5.88 -15.96
CA PRO A 199 7.71 5.87 -15.15
C PRO A 199 7.60 7.09 -14.24
N LEU A 200 6.38 7.60 -14.06
CA LEU A 200 6.12 8.81 -13.24
C LEU A 200 6.33 8.59 -11.75
N HIS A 201 6.10 7.39 -11.24
CA HIS A 201 6.48 7.00 -9.88
C HIS A 201 7.86 6.34 -9.84
N ALA A 202 8.50 6.39 -8.67
CA ALA A 202 9.74 5.66 -8.45
C ALA A 202 9.42 4.17 -8.27
N SER A 203 10.21 3.31 -8.92
CA SER A 203 10.08 1.85 -8.79
C SER A 203 11.30 1.26 -8.13
N LEU A 204 11.11 0.15 -7.43
CA LEU A 204 12.21 -0.68 -6.94
C LEU A 204 13.06 -1.18 -8.11
N LYS A 205 14.38 -1.26 -7.92
CA LYS A 205 15.27 -1.86 -8.91
C LYS A 205 15.27 -3.38 -8.71
N PHE A 206 14.56 -4.08 -9.58
CA PHE A 206 14.63 -5.53 -9.67
C PHE A 206 15.86 -5.97 -10.48
N GLU A 207 16.32 -7.18 -10.23
CA GLU A 207 17.38 -7.79 -11.00
C GLU A 207 16.93 -8.06 -12.45
N THR A 208 17.70 -7.56 -13.40
CA THR A 208 17.52 -7.76 -14.82
C THR A 208 18.50 -8.81 -15.37
N HIS A 209 19.72 -8.86 -14.84
CA HIS A 209 20.75 -9.79 -15.27
C HIS A 209 21.72 -10.14 -14.14
N GLN A 210 22.00 -11.44 -13.96
CA GLN A 210 22.72 -11.97 -12.78
C GLN A 210 24.16 -11.46 -12.64
N GLU A 211 24.88 -11.27 -13.75
CA GLU A 211 26.30 -10.90 -13.71
C GLU A 211 26.53 -9.38 -13.60
N THR A 212 25.65 -8.56 -14.20
CA THR A 212 25.81 -7.10 -14.20
C THR A 212 25.24 -6.44 -12.94
N ASP A 213 24.28 -7.09 -12.29
CA ASP A 213 23.52 -6.54 -11.16
C ASP A 213 24.05 -7.03 -9.78
N GLU A 214 25.16 -7.78 -9.77
CA GLU A 214 25.76 -8.36 -8.55
C GLU A 214 26.26 -7.29 -7.57
N GLY A 215 26.91 -6.23 -8.08
CA GLY A 215 27.53 -5.17 -7.28
C GLY A 215 26.67 -3.92 -7.03
N ASP A 216 25.42 -3.89 -7.49
CA ASP A 216 24.54 -2.74 -7.31
C ASP A 216 23.71 -2.87 -6.02
N PRO A 217 23.91 -1.97 -5.02
CA PRO A 217 23.21 -2.04 -3.73
C PRO A 217 21.71 -1.76 -3.80
N PHE A 218 21.20 -1.17 -4.90
CA PHE A 218 19.78 -0.91 -5.08
C PHE A 218 19.00 -2.11 -5.62
N VAL A 219 19.70 -3.16 -6.09
CA VAL A 219 19.05 -4.36 -6.63
C VAL A 219 18.45 -5.18 -5.50
N CYS A 220 17.12 -5.33 -5.52
CA CYS A 220 16.36 -6.02 -4.48
C CYS A 220 15.46 -7.14 -5.04
N PHE A 221 14.99 -8.01 -4.13
CA PHE A 221 14.01 -9.08 -4.41
C PHE A 221 14.42 -10.05 -5.54
N ARG A 222 15.69 -10.45 -5.59
CA ARG A 222 16.21 -11.44 -6.56
C ARG A 222 15.40 -12.74 -6.54
N ARG A 223 14.89 -13.17 -7.69
CA ARG A 223 14.13 -14.42 -7.82
C ARG A 223 15.07 -15.59 -8.13
N ARG A 224 15.12 -16.59 -7.25
CA ARG A 224 15.94 -17.81 -7.38
C ARG A 224 15.09 -19.06 -7.20
N GLU A 225 14.08 -19.20 -8.05
CA GLU A 225 13.15 -20.33 -7.95
C GLU A 225 13.77 -21.63 -8.45
N VAL A 226 13.58 -22.72 -7.70
CA VAL A 226 14.04 -24.05 -8.10
C VAL A 226 13.07 -24.62 -9.12
N ARG A 227 13.58 -24.89 -10.33
CA ARG A 227 12.79 -25.56 -11.37
C ARG A 227 12.46 -26.99 -10.93
N GLN A 228 11.17 -27.25 -10.67
CA GLN A 228 10.71 -28.58 -10.30
C GLN A 228 10.61 -29.50 -11.52
N THR A 229 10.94 -30.77 -11.33
CA THR A 229 10.76 -31.81 -12.35
C THR A 229 9.29 -32.22 -12.47
N ARG A 230 8.88 -32.59 -13.69
CA ARG A 230 7.53 -33.09 -13.96
C ARG A 230 7.22 -34.33 -13.14
N LYS A 231 5.96 -34.47 -12.74
CA LYS A 231 5.45 -35.69 -12.08
C LYS A 231 5.10 -36.74 -13.12
N THR A 232 4.82 -37.96 -12.66
CA THR A 232 4.41 -39.05 -13.54
C THR A 232 2.98 -38.85 -14.05
N ARG A 233 2.69 -39.32 -15.27
CA ARG A 233 1.35 -39.19 -15.89
C ARG A 233 0.22 -39.67 -14.99
N ALA A 234 0.43 -40.76 -14.23
CA ALA A 234 -0.56 -41.29 -13.30
C ALA A 234 -0.86 -40.30 -12.14
N ARG A 235 0.16 -39.63 -11.61
CA ARG A 235 -0.02 -38.58 -10.59
C ARG A 235 -0.69 -37.33 -11.16
N ASP A 236 -0.35 -36.96 -12.40
CA ASP A 236 -0.98 -35.82 -13.06
C ASP A 236 -2.48 -36.04 -13.25
N VAL A 237 -2.90 -37.23 -13.69
CA VAL A 237 -4.33 -37.58 -13.81
C VAL A 237 -5.05 -37.45 -12.47
N GLN A 238 -4.47 -37.99 -11.38
CA GLN A 238 -5.04 -37.84 -10.04
C GLN A 238 -5.13 -36.38 -9.58
N SER A 239 -4.13 -35.55 -9.91
CA SER A 239 -4.15 -34.12 -9.58
C SER A 239 -5.22 -33.36 -10.38
N ALA A 240 -5.43 -33.72 -11.65
CA ALA A 240 -6.46 -33.15 -12.49
C ALA A 240 -7.87 -33.48 -11.97
N ASP A 241 -8.10 -34.72 -11.52
CA ASP A 241 -9.40 -35.10 -10.94
C ASP A 241 -9.65 -34.39 -9.60
N LYS A 242 -8.61 -34.23 -8.76
CA LYS A 242 -8.69 -33.40 -7.54
C LYS A 242 -8.99 -31.94 -7.86
N LEU A 243 -8.41 -31.38 -8.92
CA LEU A 243 -8.66 -30.00 -9.35
C LEU A 243 -10.11 -29.81 -9.84
N LYS A 244 -10.66 -30.78 -10.59
CA LYS A 244 -12.07 -30.76 -10.99
C LYS A 244 -13.01 -30.79 -9.78
N ARG A 245 -12.69 -31.64 -8.80
CA ARG A 245 -13.45 -31.71 -7.54
C ARG A 245 -13.36 -30.39 -6.77
N LEU A 246 -12.16 -29.83 -6.61
CA LEU A 246 -11.95 -28.55 -5.95
C LEU A 246 -12.74 -27.43 -6.63
N ARG A 247 -12.73 -27.37 -7.98
CA ARG A 247 -13.54 -26.40 -8.73
C ARG A 247 -15.02 -26.51 -8.41
N ARG A 248 -15.56 -27.73 -8.35
CA ARG A 248 -16.97 -27.96 -7.99
C ARG A 248 -17.27 -27.50 -6.58
N GLU A 249 -16.44 -27.87 -5.60
CA GLU A 249 -16.61 -27.46 -4.20
C GLU A 249 -16.52 -25.94 -4.03
N LEU A 250 -15.66 -25.25 -4.79
CA LEU A 250 -15.59 -23.79 -4.81
C LEU A 250 -16.83 -23.14 -5.42
N GLU A 251 -17.42 -23.72 -6.46
CA GLU A 251 -18.67 -23.21 -7.05
C GLU A 251 -19.85 -23.36 -6.09
N GLU A 252 -19.98 -24.52 -5.44
CA GLU A 252 -21.00 -24.75 -4.40
C GLU A 252 -20.82 -23.73 -3.24
N GLY A 253 -19.58 -23.47 -2.82
CA GLY A 253 -19.28 -22.42 -1.83
C GLY A 253 -19.66 -21.01 -2.31
N ARG A 254 -19.38 -20.67 -3.57
CA ARG A 254 -19.75 -19.39 -4.18
C ARG A 254 -21.27 -19.20 -4.21
N GLU A 255 -22.04 -20.22 -4.57
CA GLU A 255 -23.51 -20.16 -4.57
C GLU A 255 -24.07 -19.82 -3.19
N LEU A 256 -23.54 -20.44 -2.12
CA LEU A 256 -23.94 -20.13 -0.75
C LEU A 256 -23.65 -18.68 -0.36
N VAL A 257 -22.48 -18.16 -0.74
CA VAL A 257 -22.12 -16.75 -0.52
C VAL A 257 -23.07 -15.83 -1.28
N GLN A 258 -23.41 -16.17 -2.52
CA GLN A 258 -24.35 -15.39 -3.34
C GLN A 258 -25.75 -15.36 -2.71
N GLN A 259 -26.26 -16.50 -2.24
CA GLN A 259 -27.55 -16.55 -1.55
C GLN A 259 -27.55 -15.75 -0.25
N ALA A 260 -26.47 -15.81 0.53
CA ALA A 260 -26.31 -15.00 1.74
C ALA A 260 -26.30 -13.50 1.40
N HIS A 261 -25.58 -13.09 0.34
CA HIS A 261 -25.55 -11.71 -0.13
C HIS A 261 -26.95 -11.22 -0.55
N GLN A 262 -27.69 -12.01 -1.35
CA GLN A 262 -29.05 -11.67 -1.76
C GLN A 262 -30.00 -11.52 -0.56
N ARG A 263 -29.88 -12.40 0.44
CA ARG A 263 -30.64 -12.31 1.68
C ARG A 263 -30.38 -10.99 2.42
N GLU A 264 -29.12 -10.57 2.53
CA GLU A 264 -28.79 -9.30 3.20
C GLU A 264 -29.26 -8.07 2.39
N LEU A 265 -29.22 -8.12 1.05
CA LEU A 265 -29.82 -7.08 0.20
C LEU A 265 -31.34 -6.98 0.42
N MET A 266 -32.06 -8.10 0.44
CA MET A 266 -33.50 -8.11 0.69
C MET A 266 -33.85 -7.55 2.07
N LYS A 267 -33.07 -7.85 3.11
CA LYS A 267 -33.26 -7.26 4.45
C LYS A 267 -33.03 -5.75 4.43
N ARG A 268 -31.98 -5.28 3.74
CA ARG A 268 -31.72 -3.85 3.56
C ARG A 268 -32.92 -3.17 2.90
N ASP A 269 -33.43 -3.75 1.82
CA ASP A 269 -34.56 -3.20 1.07
C ASP A 269 -35.85 -3.22 1.91
N MET A 270 -36.09 -4.29 2.68
CA MET A 270 -37.17 -4.35 3.66
C MET A 270 -37.10 -3.18 4.65
N LEU A 271 -35.92 -2.91 5.23
CA LEU A 271 -35.72 -1.80 6.16
C LEU A 271 -35.93 -0.43 5.48
N HIS A 272 -35.51 -0.28 4.22
CA HIS A 272 -35.79 0.94 3.45
C HIS A 272 -37.29 1.17 3.24
N VAL A 273 -38.01 0.10 2.89
CA VAL A 273 -39.47 0.15 2.73
C VAL A 273 -40.14 0.45 4.07
N ASP A 274 -39.75 -0.23 5.15
CA ASP A 274 -40.30 0.01 6.48
C ASP A 274 -40.10 1.46 6.93
N ARG A 275 -38.91 2.03 6.68
CA ARG A 275 -38.63 3.45 6.92
C ARG A 275 -39.55 4.35 6.09
N ALA A 276 -39.68 4.09 4.78
CA ALA A 276 -40.52 4.87 3.90
C ALA A 276 -41.99 4.83 4.34
N VAL A 277 -42.50 3.64 4.67
CA VAL A 277 -43.86 3.44 5.19
C VAL A 277 -44.05 4.21 6.50
N PHE A 278 -43.09 4.16 7.42
CA PHE A 278 -43.15 4.93 8.67
C PHE A 278 -43.24 6.44 8.41
N GLU A 279 -42.35 6.98 7.57
CA GLU A 279 -42.33 8.41 7.22
C GLU A 279 -43.64 8.85 6.53
N GLN A 280 -44.17 8.05 5.61
CA GLN A 280 -45.44 8.35 4.94
C GLN A 280 -46.63 8.28 5.89
N ARG A 281 -46.69 7.26 6.77
CA ARG A 281 -47.73 7.17 7.81
C ARG A 281 -47.69 8.34 8.77
N ALA A 282 -46.49 8.84 9.12
CA ALA A 282 -46.34 10.01 9.98
C ALA A 282 -46.90 11.27 9.30
N LYS A 283 -46.56 11.50 8.02
CA LYS A 283 -47.11 12.61 7.22
C LYS A 283 -48.62 12.53 7.07
N LEU A 284 -49.15 11.35 6.74
CA LEU A 284 -50.59 11.13 6.58
C LEU A 284 -51.32 11.38 7.89
N ARG A 285 -50.81 10.89 9.03
CA ARG A 285 -51.39 11.16 10.35
C ARG A 285 -51.44 12.66 10.65
N ALA A 286 -50.35 13.38 10.44
CA ALA A 286 -50.30 14.83 10.66
C ALA A 286 -51.35 15.57 9.80
N LEU A 287 -51.48 15.18 8.53
CA LEU A 287 -52.47 15.77 7.62
C LEU A 287 -53.92 15.45 8.02
N LYS A 288 -54.20 14.20 8.42
CA LYS A 288 -55.53 13.79 8.88
C LYS A 288 -55.96 14.56 10.13
N VAL A 289 -55.03 14.78 11.07
CA VAL A 289 -55.27 15.61 12.26
C VAL A 289 -55.56 17.06 11.87
N HIS A 290 -54.76 17.63 10.96
CA HIS A 290 -54.96 19.01 10.49
C HIS A 290 -56.30 19.21 9.77
N LEU A 291 -56.75 18.23 8.98
CA LEU A 291 -58.00 18.28 8.21
C LEU A 291 -59.22 17.74 8.97
N GLY A 292 -59.06 17.22 10.19
CA GLY A 292 -60.16 16.67 11.00
C GLY A 292 -60.76 15.35 10.48
N ILE A 293 -60.03 14.57 9.67
CA ILE A 293 -60.50 13.32 9.07
C ILE A 293 -60.29 12.15 10.06
N LYS A 294 -61.34 11.34 10.32
CA LYS A 294 -61.35 10.27 11.34
C LYS A 294 -61.58 8.84 10.80
N THR A 295 -61.67 8.67 9.47
CA THR A 295 -61.96 7.37 8.82
C THR A 295 -60.73 6.88 8.06
N ASP A 296 -60.71 5.60 7.66
CA ASP A 296 -59.69 5.00 6.78
C ASP A 296 -58.28 4.92 7.41
N ASP A 297 -58.15 4.11 8.46
CA ASP A 297 -56.91 3.93 9.24
C ASP A 297 -56.18 2.60 8.95
N GLU A 298 -56.69 1.77 8.06
CA GLU A 298 -56.17 0.42 7.77
C GLU A 298 -54.68 0.42 7.39
N ASP A 299 -54.26 1.43 6.62
CA ASP A 299 -52.87 1.57 6.19
C ASP A 299 -51.95 2.23 7.23
N LEU A 300 -52.47 2.68 8.39
CA LEU A 300 -51.67 3.34 9.44
C LEU A 300 -51.03 2.39 10.45
N TYR A 301 -51.40 1.11 10.41
CA TYR A 301 -50.87 0.08 11.28
C TYR A 301 -50.47 -1.17 10.47
N ASN A 302 -49.65 -2.02 11.06
CA ASN A 302 -49.26 -3.28 10.42
C ASN A 302 -50.34 -4.33 10.68
N ALA A 303 -51.08 -4.70 9.65
CA ALA A 303 -52.00 -5.83 9.73
C ALA A 303 -51.22 -7.14 9.84
N LYS A 304 -51.69 -8.06 10.69
CA LYS A 304 -51.09 -9.39 10.81
C LYS A 304 -51.37 -10.19 9.55
N ALA A 305 -50.37 -10.36 8.70
CA ALA A 305 -50.49 -11.24 7.54
C ALA A 305 -50.74 -12.70 7.97
N ARG A 306 -51.62 -13.40 7.25
CA ARG A 306 -51.72 -14.86 7.34
C ARG A 306 -50.40 -15.44 6.82
N ALA A 307 -49.63 -16.08 7.70
CA ALA A 307 -48.42 -16.79 7.28
C ALA A 307 -48.81 -17.83 6.21
N MET A 308 -48.29 -17.70 4.99
CA MET A 308 -48.31 -18.84 4.06
C MET A 308 -47.40 -19.91 4.66
N LEU A 309 -48.01 -21.01 5.11
CA LEU A 309 -47.30 -22.27 5.29
C LEU A 309 -46.63 -22.60 3.95
N ALA A 310 -45.32 -22.44 3.87
CA ALA A 310 -44.54 -22.90 2.73
C ALA A 310 -44.84 -24.40 2.57
N ALA A 311 -45.55 -24.75 1.49
CA ALA A 311 -45.80 -26.13 1.13
C ALA A 311 -44.45 -26.82 0.89
N GLY A 312 -44.32 -28.03 1.44
CA GLY A 312 -43.07 -28.75 1.65
C GLY A 312 -42.11 -28.77 0.46
N PHE A 313 -40.85 -28.44 0.75
CA PHE A 313 -39.71 -28.99 0.04
C PHE A 313 -39.61 -30.47 0.48
N VAL A 314 -40.19 -31.38 -0.31
CA VAL A 314 -39.91 -32.82 -0.19
C VAL A 314 -38.58 -33.07 -0.89
N ALA A 315 -37.68 -33.75 -0.17
CA ALA A 315 -36.34 -34.13 -0.56
C ALA A 315 -36.28 -35.03 -1.80
#